data_AF-A0A480A4J9-F1
#
_entry.id   AF-A0A480A4J9-F1
#
_cell.length_a   1.000
_cell.length_b   1.000
_cell.length_c   1.000
_cell.angle_alpha   90.00
_cell.angle_beta   90.00
_cell.angle_gamma   90.00
#
_symmetry.space_group_name_H-M   'P 1'
#
loop_
_entity.id
_entity.type
_entity.pdbx_description
1 polymer ?
#
loop_
_entity_poly.entity_id
_entity_poly.type
_entity_poly.pdbx_seq_one_letter_code
_entity_poly.pdbx_strand_id
1 'polypeptide(L)' 'MTGLTPFSIEKSDNFQRSFKKLAKAYRSDFVECVAQILEDLIDDQYPINSRYEPLPGKSDKVSQMQSSPYRENLRSYK' A
#
# COMPACT_ATOMS: atom_id res chain seq x y z
N MET A 1 11.19 18.51 -8.68
CA MET A 1 10.43 17.95 -7.54
C MET A 1 9.48 16.92 -8.11
N THR A 2 9.80 15.63 -7.97
CA THR A 2 8.96 14.54 -8.50
C THR A 2 7.76 14.37 -7.56
N GLY A 3 6.72 15.16 -7.80
CA GLY A 3 5.43 15.00 -7.12
C GLY A 3 4.79 13.71 -7.59
N LEU A 4 4.83 12.67 -6.76
CA LEU A 4 4.06 11.46 -6.99
C LEU A 4 2.58 11.86 -7.02
N THR A 5 1.85 11.37 -8.02
CA THR A 5 0.38 11.51 -8.05
C THR A 5 -0.18 10.89 -6.77
N PRO A 6 -0.99 11.65 -5.99
CA PRO A 6 -1.59 11.13 -4.76
C PRO A 6 -2.34 9.82 -5.05
N PHE A 7 -2.32 8.90 -4.08
CA PHE A 7 -3.14 7.70 -4.17
C PHE A 7 -4.61 8.11 -4.25
N SER A 8 -5.28 7.76 -5.35
CA SER A 8 -6.68 8.08 -5.57
C SER A 8 -7.50 6.80 -5.51
N ILE A 9 -8.38 6.69 -4.51
CA ILE A 9 -9.35 5.60 -4.43
C ILE A 9 -10.53 5.96 -5.34
N GLU A 10 -10.45 5.54 -6.59
CA GLU A 10 -11.56 5.73 -7.51
C GLU A 10 -12.76 4.85 -7.12
N LYS A 11 -13.94 5.46 -7.10
CA LYS A 11 -15.18 4.72 -6.90
C LYS A 11 -15.39 3.77 -8.08
N SER A 12 -15.29 2.47 -7.82
CA SER A 12 -15.67 1.44 -8.78
C SER A 12 -16.84 0.62 -8.25
N ASP A 13 -17.78 0.27 -9.14
CA ASP A 13 -18.93 -0.56 -8.78
C ASP A 13 -18.50 -1.94 -8.26
N ASN A 14 -17.38 -2.47 -8.79
CA ASN A 14 -16.80 -3.72 -8.33
C ASN A 14 -16.32 -3.62 -6.88
N PHE A 15 -15.62 -2.53 -6.53
CA PHE A 15 -15.20 -2.29 -5.16
C PHE A 15 -16.41 -2.17 -4.22
N GLN A 16 -17.41 -1.36 -4.58
CA GLN A 16 -18.62 -1.20 -3.75
C GLN A 16 -19.34 -2.54 -3.52
N ARG A 17 -19.48 -3.37 -4.57
CA ARG A 17 -20.07 -4.71 -4.45
C ARG A 17 -19.25 -5.62 -3.52
N SER A 18 -17.92 -5.62 -3.66
CA SER A 18 -17.02 -6.43 -2.83
C SER A 18 -17.03 -5.95 -1.37
N PHE A 19 -16.99 -4.64 -1.14
CA PHE A 19 -17.05 -4.05 0.19
C PHE A 19 -18.39 -4.35 0.90
N LYS A 20 -19.51 -4.27 0.17
CA LYS A 20 -20.82 -4.68 0.70
C LYS A 20 -20.88 -6.17 1.05
N LYS A 21 -20.21 -7.05 0.28
CA LYS A 21 -20.10 -8.48 0.62
C LYS A 21 -19.27 -8.68 1.88
N LEU A 22 -18.16 -7.95 2.01
CA LEU A 22 -17.32 -7.97 3.19
C LEU A 22 -18.11 -7.60 4.46
N ALA A 23 -18.88 -6.51 4.38
CA ALA A 23 -19.71 -6.06 5.49
C ALA A 23 -20.85 -7.01 5.88
N LYS A 24 -21.26 -7.90 4.97
CA LYS A 24 -22.24 -8.95 5.28
C LYS A 24 -21.60 -10.20 5.90
N ALA A 25 -20.35 -10.49 5.53
CA ALA A 25 -19.67 -11.71 5.95
C ALA A 25 -18.97 -11.56 7.31
N TYR A 26 -18.56 -10.36 7.66
CA TYR A 26 -17.80 -10.05 8.87
C TYR A 26 -18.55 -9.07 9.78
N ARG A 27 -18.08 -8.93 11.02
CA ARG A 27 -18.63 -8.01 12.00
C ARG A 27 -18.28 -6.55 11.65
N SER A 28 -19.04 -5.60 12.22
CA SER A 28 -18.92 -4.16 11.92
C SER A 28 -17.55 -3.58 12.29
N ASP A 29 -16.96 -4.04 13.39
CA ASP A 29 -15.61 -3.70 13.85
C ASP A 29 -14.53 -3.99 12.80
N PHE A 30 -14.62 -5.13 12.13
CA PHE A 30 -13.70 -5.49 11.05
C PHE A 30 -13.83 -4.56 9.84
N VAL A 31 -15.08 -4.21 9.48
CA VAL A 31 -15.35 -3.32 8.35
C VAL A 31 -14.86 -1.91 8.62
N GLU A 32 -15.04 -1.42 9.86
CA GLU A 32 -14.50 -0.13 10.32
C GLU A 32 -12.98 -0.10 10.24
N CYS A 33 -12.32 -1.17 10.67
CA CYS A 33 -10.86 -1.31 10.56
C CYS A 33 -10.38 -1.21 9.09
N VAL A 34 -11.05 -1.92 8.18
CA VAL A 34 -10.72 -1.85 6.74
C VAL A 34 -10.96 -0.45 6.18
N ALA A 35 -12.06 0.21 6.55
CA ALA A 35 -12.35 1.58 6.13
C ALA A 35 -11.25 2.55 6.60
N GLN A 36 -10.83 2.45 7.87
CA GLN A 36 -9.77 3.29 8.43
C GLN A 36 -8.45 3.10 7.66
N ILE A 37 -8.06 1.85 7.38
CA ILE A 37 -6.84 1.58 6.62
C ILE A 37 -6.91 2.20 5.21
N LEU A 38 -8.08 2.14 4.55
CA LEU A 38 -8.24 2.74 3.22
C LEU A 38 -8.13 4.27 3.25
N GLU A 39 -8.66 4.92 4.28
CA GLU A 39 -8.50 6.37 4.47
C GLU A 39 -7.04 6.73 4.78
N ASP A 40 -6.38 5.98 5.66
CA ASP A 40 -4.97 6.20 6.01
C ASP A 40 -4.04 6.05 4.77
N LEU A 41 -4.40 5.19 3.82
CA LEU A 41 -3.66 5.00 2.56
C LEU A 41 -3.72 6.21 1.62
N ILE A 42 -4.68 7.12 1.82
CA ILE A 42 -4.75 8.39 1.07
C ILE A 42 -3.60 9.31 1.51
N ASP A 43 -3.31 9.34 2.81
CA ASP A 43 -2.27 10.17 3.42
C ASP A 43 -0.89 9.51 3.38
N ASP A 44 -0.82 8.20 3.65
CA ASP A 44 0.39 7.38 3.58
C ASP A 44 0.20 6.17 2.66
N GLN A 45 0.56 6.34 1.40
CA GLN A 45 0.48 5.31 0.37
C GLN A 45 1.34 4.07 0.67
N TYR A 46 2.33 4.18 1.56
CA TYR A 46 3.30 3.13 1.86
C TYR A 46 3.44 2.92 3.37
N PRO A 47 2.44 2.29 4.02
CA PRO A 47 2.48 2.04 5.45
C PRO A 47 3.75 1.30 5.85
N ILE A 48 4.21 1.49 7.09
CA ILE A 48 5.53 1.08 7.60
C ILE A 48 5.93 -0.37 7.23
N ASN A 49 4.96 -1.28 7.14
CA ASN A 49 5.19 -2.70 6.85
C ASN A 49 5.09 -3.09 5.36
N SER A 50 4.68 -2.18 4.47
CA SER A 50 4.53 -2.45 3.02
C SER A 50 5.82 -2.93 2.37
N ARG A 51 6.99 -2.57 2.92
CA ARG A 51 8.30 -2.99 2.39
C ARG A 51 8.71 -4.40 2.78
N TYR A 52 8.06 -4.99 3.79
CA TYR A 52 8.41 -6.30 4.34
C TYR A 52 7.41 -7.38 3.95
N GLU A 53 6.24 -7.01 3.43
CA GLU A 53 5.23 -7.96 2.99
C GLU A 53 5.39 -8.24 1.48
N PRO A 54 5.78 -9.46 1.08
CA PRO A 54 5.82 -9.80 -0.33
C PRO A 54 4.41 -9.71 -0.89
N LEU A 55 4.25 -9.06 -2.05
CA LEU A 55 2.98 -9.05 -2.76
C LEU A 55 2.49 -10.50 -2.92
N PRO A 56 1.21 -10.80 -2.62
CA PRO A 56 0.69 -12.16 -2.73
C PRO A 56 0.97 -12.69 -4.14
N GLY A 57 1.59 -13.88 -4.23
CA GLY A 57 2.38 -14.39 -5.36
C GLY A 57 1.68 -14.66 -6.69
N LYS A 58 0.71 -13.84 -7.09
CA LYS A 58 -0.02 -13.90 -8.36
C LYS A 58 -0.21 -12.53 -9.03
N SER A 59 0.38 -11.45 -8.51
CA SER A 59 0.46 -10.18 -9.24
C SER A 59 1.77 -10.12 -10.00
N ASP A 60 1.74 -10.46 -11.28
CA ASP A 60 2.84 -10.19 -12.22
C ASP A 60 3.00 -8.67 -12.38
N LYS A 61 3.70 -8.03 -11.43
CA LYS A 61 4.36 -6.76 -11.67
C LYS A 61 5.85 -7.02 -11.60
N VAL A 62 6.38 -7.25 -12.79
CA VAL A 62 7.81 -7.27 -13.12
C VAL A 62 8.52 -6.17 -12.34
N SER A 63 9.53 -6.58 -11.56
CA SER A 63 10.81 -5.93 -11.35
C SER A 63 10.91 -4.49 -11.85
N GLN A 64 11.17 -3.52 -10.97
CA GLN A 64 12.23 -2.51 -11.12
C GLN A 64 12.35 -1.66 -9.84
N MET A 65 13.44 -1.88 -9.11
CA MET A 65 14.24 -0.90 -8.35
C MET A 65 15.38 -1.72 -7.73
N GLN A 66 16.27 -2.29 -8.55
CA GLN A 66 17.53 -1.64 -8.91
C GLN A 66 18.11 -0.82 -7.76
N SER A 67 19.03 -1.46 -7.05
CA SER A 67 20.27 -0.89 -6.50
C SER A 67 20.33 0.64 -6.49
N SER A 68 20.04 1.25 -5.34
CA SER A 68 20.43 2.62 -5.08
C SER A 68 21.97 2.71 -5.07
N PRO A 69 22.59 3.60 -5.87
CA PRO A 69 24.04 3.82 -5.85
C PRO A 69 24.53 4.55 -4.59
N TYR A 70 23.65 4.91 -3.65
CA TYR A 70 24.02 5.65 -2.44
C TYR A 70 24.37 4.75 -1.24
N ARG A 71 25.19 3.71 -1.46
CA ARG A 71 25.74 2.88 -0.37
C ARG A 71 27.27 2.84 -0.32
N GLU A 72 27.93 3.93 -0.69
CA GLU A 72 29.33 4.18 -0.32
C GLU A 72 29.44 5.58 0.28
N ASN A 73 29.49 5.70 1.60
CA ASN A 73 30.19 6.78 2.34
C ASN A 73 29.99 6.68 3.87
N LEU A 74 30.18 5.51 4.46
CA LEU A 74 30.24 5.35 5.93
C LEU A 74 31.47 4.58 6.41
N ARG A 75 32.60 4.70 5.70
CA ARG A 75 33.92 4.29 6.21
C ARG A 75 34.97 5.34 5.90
N SER A 76 34.88 6.50 6.56
CA SER A 76 36.07 7.30 6.86
C SER A 76 35.79 8.22 8.05
N TYR A 77 35.70 7.61 9.24
CA TYR A 77 35.96 8.28 10.51
C TYR A 77 36.55 7.25 11.46
N LYS A 78 37.86 7.01 11.32
CA LYS A 78 38.74 6.51 12.37
C LYS A 78 40.14 7.05 12.11
#